data_AF-A0A968VPR9-F1
#
_entry.id   AF-A0A968VPR9-F1
#
_cell.length_a   1.000
_cell.length_b   1.000
_cell.length_c   1.000
_cell.angle_alpha   90.00
_cell.angle_beta   90.00
_cell.angle_gamma   90.00
#
_symmetry.space_group_name_H-M   'P 1'
#
loop_
_entity.id
_entity.type
_entity.pdbx_description
1 polymer ?
#
loop_
_entity_poly.entity_id
_entity_poly.type
_entity_poly.pdbx_seq_one_letter_code
_entity_poly.pdbx_strand_id
1 'polypeptide(L)'
;MPRLRCGVCTRARIGDRRSTRPGRDRDTHNHAAASSGAARPGADRDAAGLLYCGGMQNPGLRNVVERFAPSWEHWQVQVIVSIAGESVQEYREIAEHLEGLSGVAAIEIPLYGYSVVPVDEAGRVIDAVRRACQLPIIAKIGLSGIELASLVATINSAGADALSISAGVVGMASDPADGVLREGQLCGPALRPLALTAAVQACAASQLPVIAGGGISGAEDAEAFLHLGASAISIGSALVRDPRTAATIHHKLVG
;
A
#
# COMPACT_ATOMS: atom_id res chain seq x y z
N MET A 1 22.72 11.58 -12.64
CA MET A 1 22.08 10.43 -12.00
C MET A 1 20.80 10.89 -11.33
N PRO A 2 19.64 10.28 -11.60
CA PRO A 2 18.41 10.59 -10.86
C PRO A 2 18.64 10.23 -9.38
N ARG A 3 18.46 11.21 -8.48
CA ARG A 3 18.58 10.98 -7.04
C ARG A 3 17.38 10.15 -6.59
N LEU A 4 17.59 8.89 -6.19
CA LEU A 4 16.56 8.10 -5.50
C LEU A 4 16.18 8.84 -4.20
N ARG A 5 14.91 9.24 -4.09
CA ARG A 5 14.34 9.92 -2.92
C ARG A 5 13.47 8.92 -2.15
N CYS A 6 13.65 8.85 -0.84
CA CYS A 6 12.79 8.05 0.04
C CYS A 6 11.55 8.88 0.41
N GLY A 7 10.38 8.24 0.44
CA GLY A 7 9.12 8.83 0.88
C GLY A 7 8.42 7.92 1.90
N VAL A 8 7.51 8.48 2.69
CA VAL A 8 6.71 7.72 3.67
C VAL A 8 5.27 7.69 3.21
N CYS A 9 4.64 6.51 3.26
CA CYS A 9 3.21 6.35 3.01
C CYS A 9 2.45 6.31 4.34
N THR A 10 1.48 7.20 4.52
CA THR A 10 0.58 7.24 5.68
C THR A 10 -0.87 7.06 5.24
N ARG A 11 -1.83 6.78 6.14
CA ARG A 11 -3.24 6.56 5.78
C ARG A 11 -4.18 7.62 6.36
N ALA A 12 -5.17 8.06 5.58
CA ALA A 12 -6.22 9.00 5.98
C ALA A 12 -7.62 8.54 5.50
N ARG A 13 -8.65 8.78 6.31
CA ARG A 13 -10.07 8.50 5.99
C ARG A 13 -11.00 9.41 6.80
N ILE A 14 -12.20 9.72 6.33
CA ILE A 14 -13.17 10.50 7.12
C ILE A 14 -13.64 9.71 8.36
N GLY A 15 -13.44 10.29 9.55
CA GLY A 15 -13.80 9.70 10.85
C GLY A 15 -12.86 8.62 11.40
N ASP A 16 -12.95 8.36 12.71
CA ASP A 16 -12.15 7.34 13.45
C ASP A 16 -12.87 5.97 13.50
N ARG A 17 -13.65 5.63 12.47
CA ARG A 17 -14.53 4.45 12.53
C ARG A 17 -13.76 3.17 12.18
N ARG A 18 -13.74 2.23 13.13
CA ARG A 18 -13.53 0.79 12.85
C ARG A 18 -14.55 0.37 11.79
N SER A 19 -14.15 -0.48 10.84
CA SER A 19 -15.06 -0.99 9.81
C SER A 19 -16.24 -1.72 10.46
N THR A 20 -17.42 -1.10 10.48
CA THR A 20 -18.66 -1.68 11.00
C THR A 20 -19.38 -2.45 9.89
N ARG A 21 -18.88 -3.64 9.52
CA ARG A 21 -19.74 -4.64 8.86
C ARG A 21 -20.37 -5.53 9.95
N PRO A 22 -21.70 -5.78 9.94
CA PRO A 22 -22.34 -6.60 10.96
C PRO A 22 -21.72 -8.00 10.98
N GLY A 23 -21.22 -8.43 12.14
CA GLY A 23 -20.61 -9.75 12.35
C GLY A 23 -19.09 -9.79 12.53
N ARG A 24 -18.37 -8.65 12.41
CA ARG A 24 -16.90 -8.57 12.60
C ARG A 24 -16.43 -7.75 13.83
N ASP A 25 -17.35 -7.33 14.69
CA ASP A 25 -17.01 -6.75 16.00
C ASP A 25 -16.74 -7.86 17.02
N ARG A 26 -15.50 -8.35 17.05
CA ARG A 26 -14.89 -8.87 18.27
C ARG A 26 -13.48 -8.34 18.34
N ASP A 27 -13.26 -7.41 19.28
CA ASP A 27 -11.98 -7.05 19.89
C ASP A 27 -10.71 -7.50 19.17
N THR A 28 -10.43 -6.92 18.00
CA THR A 28 -9.14 -7.11 17.34
C THR A 28 -8.09 -6.23 18.02
N HIS A 29 -7.55 -6.74 19.12
CA HIS A 29 -6.23 -6.37 19.60
C HIS A 29 -5.22 -6.65 18.48
N ASN A 30 -4.22 -5.77 18.31
CA ASN A 30 -3.15 -5.98 17.35
C ASN A 30 -2.43 -7.30 17.67
N HIS A 31 -2.72 -8.34 16.91
CA HIS A 31 -1.95 -9.57 16.92
C HIS A 31 -1.32 -9.73 15.54
N ALA A 32 0.00 -9.49 15.47
CA ALA A 32 0.83 -10.17 14.49
C ALA A 32 0.86 -11.64 14.93
N ALA A 33 -0.01 -12.47 14.37
CA ALA A 33 0.04 -13.90 14.63
C ALA A 33 1.18 -14.49 13.80
N ALA A 34 2.35 -14.66 14.42
CA ALA A 34 3.32 -15.64 13.94
C ALA A 34 2.71 -17.03 14.19
N SER A 35 2.64 -17.88 13.17
CA SER A 35 2.14 -19.24 13.33
C SER A 35 3.08 -20.04 14.23
N SER A 36 2.67 -20.29 15.48
CA SER A 36 3.46 -21.07 16.44
C SER A 36 3.29 -22.57 16.18
N GLY A 37 3.92 -23.08 15.12
CA GLY A 37 4.18 -24.51 14.93
C GLY A 37 5.63 -24.83 15.30
N ALA A 38 5.87 -25.97 15.96
CA ALA A 38 7.22 -26.41 16.30
C ALA A 38 8.06 -26.65 15.03
N ALA A 39 9.06 -25.81 14.77
CA ALA A 39 9.93 -25.96 13.61
C ALA A 39 11.01 -27.01 13.81
N ARG A 40 11.31 -27.71 12.72
CA ARG A 40 12.53 -28.52 12.56
C ARG A 40 13.78 -27.64 12.69
N PRO A 41 14.89 -28.17 13.21
CA PRO A 41 16.16 -27.45 13.25
C PRO A 41 16.59 -27.06 11.82
N GLY A 42 16.79 -25.76 11.58
CA GLY A 42 17.26 -25.22 10.28
C GLY A 42 16.24 -24.44 9.45
N ALA A 43 14.96 -24.33 9.86
CA ALA A 43 13.99 -23.45 9.23
C ALA A 43 13.78 -22.19 10.07
N ASP A 44 14.14 -21.03 9.50
CA ASP A 44 13.93 -19.72 10.12
C ASP A 44 12.43 -19.38 10.01
N ARG A 45 11.75 -19.34 11.17
CA ARG A 45 10.28 -19.40 11.28
C ARG A 45 9.58 -18.14 10.76
N ASP A 46 10.34 -17.05 10.61
CA ASP A 46 9.89 -15.72 10.17
C ASP A 46 10.31 -15.38 8.73
N ALA A 47 10.91 -16.33 8.00
CA ALA A 47 11.46 -16.11 6.66
C ALA A 47 10.38 -15.98 5.56
N ALA A 48 9.16 -16.48 5.79
CA ALA A 48 8.12 -16.53 4.77
C ALA A 48 7.27 -15.24 4.68
N GLY A 49 7.16 -14.44 5.74
CA GLY A 49 6.32 -13.23 5.74
C GLY A 49 5.43 -13.10 6.97
N LEU A 50 4.43 -12.22 6.89
CA LEU A 50 3.50 -11.90 7.97
C LEU A 50 2.06 -11.91 7.45
N LEU A 51 1.12 -12.37 8.27
CA LEU A 51 -0.30 -12.20 8.00
C LEU A 51 -0.83 -11.02 8.83
N TYR A 52 -1.17 -9.93 8.16
CA TYR A 52 -1.72 -8.75 8.81
C TYR A 52 -3.24 -8.88 8.98
N CYS A 53 -3.68 -9.12 10.22
CA CYS A 53 -5.09 -9.31 10.59
C CYS A 53 -5.77 -8.05 11.16
N GLY A 54 -5.10 -6.90 11.08
CA GLY A 54 -5.67 -5.62 11.49
C GLY A 54 -6.64 -5.09 10.43
N GLY A 55 -7.79 -4.59 10.86
CA GLY A 55 -8.70 -3.88 9.95
C GLY A 55 -8.09 -2.58 9.39
N MET A 56 -8.90 -1.79 8.71
CA MET A 56 -8.53 -0.45 8.19
C MET A 56 -8.50 0.62 9.31
N GLN A 57 -7.84 0.31 10.42
CA GLN A 57 -7.58 1.32 11.46
C GLN A 57 -6.72 2.43 10.87
N ASN A 58 -7.13 3.67 11.13
CA ASN A 58 -6.47 4.86 10.64
C ASN A 58 -6.80 6.00 11.61
N PRO A 59 -5.93 7.03 11.72
CA PRO A 59 -6.13 8.11 12.68
C PRO A 59 -7.32 9.03 12.36
N GLY A 60 -7.94 8.91 11.20
CA GLY A 60 -8.95 9.84 10.70
C GLY A 60 -8.36 11.10 10.07
N LEU A 61 -9.05 11.64 9.07
CA LEU A 61 -8.62 12.79 8.27
C LEU A 61 -8.34 14.01 9.13
N ARG A 62 -9.21 14.28 10.11
CA ARG A 62 -9.03 15.40 11.02
C ARG A 62 -7.70 15.33 11.76
N ASN A 63 -7.34 14.18 12.33
CA ASN A 63 -6.05 14.03 13.01
C ASN A 63 -4.89 14.12 12.03
N VAL A 64 -5.04 13.59 10.81
CA VAL A 64 -4.03 13.75 9.74
C VAL A 64 -3.75 15.23 9.49
N VAL A 65 -4.77 16.04 9.28
CA VAL A 65 -4.63 17.48 8.99
C VAL A 65 -4.13 18.26 10.20
N GLU A 66 -4.74 18.06 11.38
CA GLU A 66 -4.50 18.91 12.55
C GLU A 66 -3.25 18.50 13.35
N ARG A 67 -2.87 17.22 13.34
CA ARG A 67 -1.80 16.69 14.22
C ARG A 67 -0.57 16.20 13.47
N PHE A 68 -0.75 15.50 12.34
CA PHE A 68 0.37 14.86 11.64
C PHE A 68 0.96 15.79 10.57
N ALA A 69 0.15 16.34 9.69
CA ALA A 69 0.58 17.16 8.55
C ALA A 69 1.51 18.33 8.92
N PRO A 70 1.29 19.07 10.03
CA PRO A 70 2.18 20.18 10.40
C PRO A 70 3.64 19.74 10.65
N SER A 71 3.85 18.48 11.04
CA SER A 71 5.20 17.95 11.25
C SER A 71 5.93 17.61 9.94
N TRP A 72 5.20 17.30 8.86
CA TRP A 72 5.76 16.80 7.60
C TRP A 72 6.49 17.87 6.81
N GLU A 73 6.10 19.14 6.95
CA GLU A 73 6.80 20.28 6.35
C GLU A 73 8.28 20.34 6.77
N HIS A 74 8.59 19.85 7.96
CA HIS A 74 9.94 19.87 8.53
C HIS A 74 10.75 18.60 8.20
N TRP A 75 10.17 17.63 7.49
CA TRP A 75 10.82 16.38 7.17
C TRP A 75 11.71 16.50 5.92
N GLN A 76 12.80 15.75 5.90
CA GLN A 76 13.68 15.63 4.73
C GLN A 76 13.14 14.67 3.66
N VAL A 77 12.01 14.02 3.95
CA VAL A 77 11.32 13.07 3.09
C VAL A 77 9.92 13.57 2.79
N GLN A 78 9.42 13.24 1.61
CA GLN A 78 8.07 13.60 1.17
C GLN A 78 7.04 12.58 1.67
N VAL A 79 5.82 13.03 1.96
CA VAL A 79 4.73 12.16 2.43
C VAL A 79 3.74 11.90 1.31
N ILE A 80 3.45 10.63 1.09
CA ILE A 80 2.34 10.17 0.24
C ILE A 80 1.20 9.77 1.19
N VAL A 81 0.03 10.37 1.03
CA VAL A 81 -1.13 10.06 1.87
C VAL A 81 -2.04 9.08 1.13
N SER A 82 -2.08 7.84 1.61
CA SER A 82 -3.03 6.84 1.16
C SER A 82 -4.42 7.13 1.73
N ILE A 83 -5.42 7.30 0.87
CA ILE A 83 -6.77 7.69 1.27
C ILE A 83 -7.76 6.54 1.10
N ALA A 84 -8.77 6.49 1.97
CA ALA A 84 -9.86 5.53 1.86
C ALA A 84 -11.20 6.23 2.11
N GLY A 85 -12.16 6.03 1.20
CA GLY A 85 -13.55 6.50 1.30
C GLY A 85 -14.53 5.36 1.04
N GLU A 86 -15.76 5.51 1.52
CA GLU A 86 -16.89 4.59 1.24
C GLU A 86 -17.70 4.99 0.01
N SER A 87 -17.44 6.18 -0.54
CA SER A 87 -18.10 6.69 -1.75
C SER A 87 -17.17 7.59 -2.55
N VAL A 88 -17.48 7.79 -3.84
CA VAL A 88 -16.77 8.74 -4.72
C VAL A 88 -16.74 10.14 -4.10
N GLN A 89 -17.82 10.55 -3.45
CA GLN A 89 -17.92 11.85 -2.79
C GLN A 89 -16.98 11.95 -1.58
N GLU A 90 -16.85 10.89 -0.77
CA GLU A 90 -15.90 10.88 0.33
C GLU A 90 -14.44 10.95 -0.15
N TYR A 91 -14.08 10.25 -1.23
CA TYR A 91 -12.74 10.35 -1.81
C TYR A 91 -12.42 11.77 -2.27
N ARG A 92 -13.38 12.42 -2.92
CA ARG A 92 -13.28 13.83 -3.33
C ARG A 92 -13.06 14.74 -2.13
N GLU A 93 -13.90 14.62 -1.09
CA GLU A 93 -13.81 15.43 0.12
C GLU A 93 -12.46 15.25 0.83
N ILE A 94 -11.96 14.02 0.96
CA ILE A 94 -10.64 13.77 1.54
C ILE A 94 -9.55 14.50 0.74
N ALA A 95 -9.60 14.41 -0.60
CA ALA A 95 -8.62 15.06 -1.45
C ALA A 95 -8.64 16.59 -1.34
N GLU A 96 -9.83 17.21 -1.27
CA GLU A 96 -9.99 18.65 -1.07
C GLU A 96 -9.35 19.12 0.25
N HIS A 97 -9.40 18.31 1.32
CA HIS A 97 -8.77 18.64 2.60
C HIS A 97 -7.24 18.46 2.61
N LEU A 98 -6.71 17.59 1.74
CA LEU A 98 -5.27 17.36 1.63
C LEU A 98 -4.60 18.38 0.69
N GLU A 99 -5.36 18.98 -0.22
CA GLU A 99 -4.87 20.02 -1.13
C GLU A 99 -4.26 21.20 -0.36
N GLY A 100 -3.07 21.62 -0.77
CA GLY A 100 -2.36 22.76 -0.17
C GLY A 100 -1.67 22.48 1.16
N LEU A 101 -1.74 21.26 1.71
CA LEU A 101 -0.99 20.91 2.92
C LEU A 101 0.51 20.75 2.62
N SER A 102 1.33 21.59 3.26
CA SER A 102 2.79 21.49 3.19
C SER A 102 3.28 20.10 3.62
N GLY A 103 4.16 19.50 2.82
CA GLY A 103 4.75 18.18 3.08
C GLY A 103 3.97 16.98 2.51
N VAL A 104 2.74 17.18 2.03
CA VAL A 104 2.01 16.18 1.24
C VAL A 104 2.42 16.29 -0.23
N ALA A 105 3.02 15.23 -0.77
CA ALA A 105 3.55 15.21 -2.12
C ALA A 105 2.66 14.48 -3.12
N ALA A 106 1.80 13.57 -2.66
CA ALA A 106 0.87 12.83 -3.50
C ALA A 106 -0.23 12.17 -2.66
N ILE A 107 -1.30 11.77 -3.34
CA ILE A 107 -2.38 10.94 -2.81
C ILE A 107 -2.26 9.54 -3.40
N GLU A 108 -2.32 8.51 -2.56
CA GLU A 108 -2.40 7.11 -3.00
C GLU A 108 -3.81 6.56 -2.79
N ILE A 109 -4.45 6.01 -3.83
CA ILE A 109 -5.81 5.49 -3.75
C ILE A 109 -5.77 3.97 -3.90
N PRO A 110 -6.02 3.20 -2.83
CA PRO A 110 -6.20 1.75 -2.90
C PRO A 110 -7.47 1.40 -3.69
N LEU A 111 -7.29 0.99 -4.94
CA LEU A 111 -8.33 0.42 -5.81
C LEU A 111 -8.37 -1.11 -5.67
N TYR A 112 -8.09 -1.59 -4.46
CA TYR A 112 -8.11 -2.99 -4.08
C TYR A 112 -8.61 -3.09 -2.64
N GLY A 113 -9.37 -4.14 -2.36
CA GLY A 113 -9.92 -4.41 -1.04
C GLY A 113 -10.40 -5.86 -0.94
N TYR A 114 -11.24 -6.15 0.05
CA TYR A 114 -11.87 -7.48 0.20
C TYR A 114 -12.80 -7.87 -0.97
N SER A 115 -12.99 -6.97 -1.93
CA SER A 115 -13.58 -7.22 -3.23
C SER A 115 -12.84 -6.40 -4.30
N VAL A 116 -12.77 -6.95 -5.52
CA VAL A 116 -12.33 -6.23 -6.72
C VAL A 116 -13.15 -4.94 -6.84
N VAL A 117 -12.50 -3.78 -6.95
CA VAL A 117 -13.20 -2.55 -7.33
C VAL A 117 -13.50 -2.66 -8.83
N PRO A 118 -14.78 -2.58 -9.25
CA PRO A 118 -15.12 -2.59 -10.66
C PRO A 118 -14.35 -1.49 -11.41
N VAL A 119 -13.89 -1.78 -12.62
CA VAL A 119 -13.07 -0.85 -13.42
C VAL A 119 -13.73 0.53 -13.57
N ASP A 120 -15.04 0.56 -13.83
CA ASP A 120 -15.80 1.81 -13.96
C ASP A 120 -15.85 2.63 -12.67
N GLU A 121 -15.95 1.95 -11.51
CA GLU A 121 -15.94 2.61 -10.21
C GLU A 121 -14.56 3.18 -9.90
N ALA A 122 -13.49 2.44 -10.22
CA ALA A 122 -12.12 2.93 -10.10
C ALA A 122 -11.91 4.21 -10.93
N GLY A 123 -12.35 4.23 -12.19
CA GLY A 123 -12.28 5.41 -13.04
C GLY A 123 -13.01 6.62 -12.46
N ARG A 124 -14.23 6.41 -11.94
CA ARG A 124 -15.02 7.46 -11.29
C ARG A 124 -14.36 8.03 -10.04
N VAL A 125 -13.73 7.20 -9.23
CA VAL A 125 -13.00 7.65 -8.02
C VAL A 125 -11.80 8.52 -8.42
N ILE A 126 -11.00 8.06 -9.39
CA ILE A 126 -9.83 8.82 -9.87
C ILE A 126 -10.26 10.16 -10.48
N ASP A 127 -11.26 10.18 -11.38
CA ASP A 127 -11.76 11.42 -12.01
C ASP A 127 -12.27 12.41 -10.96
N ALA A 128 -13.04 11.94 -9.97
CA ALA A 128 -13.55 12.80 -8.91
C ALA A 128 -12.42 13.42 -8.06
N VAL A 129 -11.40 12.64 -7.69
CA VAL A 129 -10.23 13.15 -6.94
C VAL A 129 -9.41 14.11 -7.81
N ARG A 130 -9.22 13.80 -9.08
CA ARG A 130 -8.48 14.66 -10.02
C ARG A 130 -9.13 16.04 -10.17
N ARG A 131 -10.47 16.11 -10.16
CA ARG A 131 -11.21 17.38 -10.21
C ARG A 131 -11.17 18.18 -8.91
N ALA A 132 -10.88 17.52 -7.78
CA ALA A 132 -10.92 18.13 -6.46
C ALA A 132 -9.57 18.75 -6.01
N CYS A 133 -8.45 18.23 -6.51
CA CYS A 133 -7.11 18.62 -6.05
C CYS A 133 -6.13 18.66 -7.22
N GLN A 134 -4.94 19.25 -7.03
CA GLN A 134 -3.83 19.24 -8.01
C GLN A 134 -2.67 18.33 -7.58
N LEU A 135 -2.75 17.72 -6.41
CA LEU A 135 -1.79 16.70 -5.96
C LEU A 135 -1.68 15.54 -6.97
N PRO A 136 -0.48 14.98 -7.18
CA PRO A 136 -0.30 13.75 -7.95
C PRO A 136 -1.12 12.59 -7.38
N ILE A 137 -1.76 11.82 -8.25
CA ILE A 137 -2.62 10.69 -7.89
C ILE A 137 -1.94 9.38 -8.25
N ILE A 138 -1.71 8.55 -7.23
CA ILE A 138 -1.14 7.21 -7.36
C ILE A 138 -2.28 6.20 -7.20
N ALA A 139 -2.64 5.54 -8.30
CA ALA A 139 -3.62 4.46 -8.26
C ALA A 139 -2.93 3.18 -7.79
N LYS A 140 -3.32 2.64 -6.64
CA LYS A 140 -2.75 1.42 -6.08
C LYS A 140 -3.66 0.24 -6.35
N ILE A 141 -3.13 -0.85 -6.89
CA ILE A 141 -3.93 -2.02 -7.28
C ILE A 141 -3.36 -3.32 -6.70
N GLY A 142 -4.19 -4.37 -6.76
CA GLY A 142 -3.89 -5.72 -6.29
C GLY A 142 -2.84 -6.46 -7.12
N LEU A 143 -2.44 -7.64 -6.66
CA LEU A 143 -1.57 -8.56 -7.43
C LEU A 143 -2.33 -9.45 -8.42
N SER A 144 -3.67 -9.42 -8.40
CA SER A 144 -4.54 -10.27 -9.23
C SER A 144 -4.86 -9.62 -10.58
N GLY A 145 -4.47 -10.30 -11.66
CA GLY A 145 -4.38 -9.73 -13.02
C GLY A 145 -5.54 -10.01 -13.98
N ILE A 146 -6.79 -10.16 -13.54
CA ILE A 146 -7.86 -10.52 -14.49
C ILE A 146 -8.34 -9.33 -15.36
N GLU A 147 -8.08 -8.08 -14.99
CA GLU A 147 -8.48 -6.91 -15.81
C GLU A 147 -7.43 -5.79 -15.81
N LEU A 148 -6.15 -6.13 -15.61
CA LEU A 148 -5.08 -5.13 -15.42
C LEU A 148 -5.01 -4.10 -16.54
N ALA A 149 -5.03 -4.52 -17.80
CA ALA A 149 -4.93 -3.61 -18.94
C ALA A 149 -6.13 -2.65 -19.03
N SER A 150 -7.35 -3.15 -18.83
CA SER A 150 -8.57 -2.34 -18.84
C SER A 150 -8.59 -1.34 -17.69
N LEU A 151 -8.22 -1.80 -16.49
CA LEU A 151 -8.11 -0.95 -15.31
C LEU A 151 -7.06 0.16 -15.51
N VAL A 152 -5.87 -0.19 -15.98
CA VAL A 152 -4.78 0.77 -16.25
C VAL A 152 -5.19 1.79 -17.29
N ALA A 153 -5.82 1.38 -18.38
CA ALA A 153 -6.32 2.31 -19.40
C ALA A 153 -7.37 3.28 -18.81
N THR A 154 -8.26 2.77 -17.96
CA THR A 154 -9.34 3.53 -17.34
C THR A 154 -8.82 4.57 -16.35
N ILE A 155 -7.95 4.17 -15.41
CA ILE A 155 -7.39 5.09 -14.40
C ILE A 155 -6.45 6.13 -15.04
N ASN A 156 -5.71 5.76 -16.09
CA ASN A 156 -4.88 6.70 -16.83
C ASN A 156 -5.76 7.78 -17.50
N SER A 157 -6.84 7.36 -18.17
CA SER A 157 -7.78 8.28 -18.81
C SER A 157 -8.52 9.17 -17.80
N ALA A 158 -8.73 8.67 -16.58
CA ALA A 158 -9.34 9.42 -15.48
C ALA A 158 -8.38 10.43 -14.80
N GLY A 159 -7.08 10.37 -15.12
CA GLY A 159 -6.08 11.33 -14.63
C GLY A 159 -5.21 10.84 -13.47
N ALA A 160 -5.00 9.52 -13.33
CA ALA A 160 -3.96 9.00 -12.45
C ALA A 160 -2.57 9.37 -13.01
N ASP A 161 -1.63 9.74 -12.13
CA ASP A 161 -0.27 10.15 -12.48
C ASP A 161 0.75 9.01 -12.33
N ALA A 162 0.44 8.00 -11.50
CA ALA A 162 1.27 6.81 -11.31
C ALA A 162 0.45 5.58 -10.92
N LEU A 163 1.05 4.41 -11.10
CA LEU A 163 0.50 3.11 -10.71
C LEU A 163 1.33 2.50 -9.58
N SER A 164 0.69 1.99 -8.53
CA SER A 164 1.35 1.28 -7.41
C SER A 164 0.88 -0.18 -7.35
N ILE A 165 1.81 -1.12 -7.47
CA ILE A 165 1.57 -2.57 -7.35
C ILE A 165 2.24 -3.06 -6.08
N SER A 166 1.52 -3.08 -4.96
CA SER A 166 2.11 -3.47 -3.66
C SER A 166 1.13 -4.03 -2.63
N ALA A 167 -0.04 -4.51 -3.08
CA ALA A 167 -1.04 -5.09 -2.20
C ALA A 167 -0.62 -6.47 -1.65
N GLY A 168 -1.07 -6.77 -0.44
CA GLY A 168 -1.04 -8.14 0.09
C GLY A 168 -2.04 -9.05 -0.63
N VAL A 169 -1.96 -10.34 -0.33
CA VAL A 169 -2.93 -11.35 -0.81
C VAL A 169 -3.74 -11.82 0.39
N VAL A 170 -5.06 -12.00 0.21
CA VAL A 170 -5.92 -12.54 1.27
C VAL A 170 -5.46 -13.94 1.66
N GLY A 171 -5.29 -14.17 2.96
CA GLY A 171 -4.94 -15.46 3.53
C GLY A 171 -5.66 -15.72 4.86
N MET A 172 -5.65 -16.96 5.30
CA MET A 172 -6.24 -17.39 6.57
C MET A 172 -5.16 -18.00 7.47
N ALA A 173 -5.20 -17.70 8.75
CA ALA A 173 -4.41 -18.40 9.77
C ALA A 173 -5.28 -18.71 11.00
N SER A 174 -5.04 -19.84 11.65
CA SER A 174 -5.59 -20.12 12.99
C SER A 174 -4.74 -19.40 14.03
N ASP A 175 -5.37 -18.66 14.95
CA ASP A 175 -4.66 -18.10 16.09
C ASP A 175 -4.27 -19.24 17.05
N PRO A 176 -2.98 -19.42 17.34
CA PRO A 176 -2.55 -20.45 18.28
C PRO A 176 -3.10 -20.29 19.71
N ALA A 177 -3.50 -19.08 20.12
CA ALA A 177 -3.99 -18.82 21.46
C ALA A 177 -5.41 -19.35 21.70
N ASP A 178 -6.29 -19.30 20.71
CA ASP A 178 -7.71 -19.66 20.83
C ASP A 178 -8.23 -20.62 19.75
N GLY A 179 -7.39 -20.95 18.76
CA GLY A 179 -7.72 -21.81 17.61
C GLY A 179 -8.58 -21.13 16.53
N VAL A 180 -8.98 -19.87 16.72
CA VAL A 180 -9.91 -19.18 15.83
C VAL A 180 -9.24 -18.87 14.49
N LEU A 181 -9.92 -19.21 13.39
CA LEU A 181 -9.49 -18.82 12.06
C LEU A 181 -9.67 -17.32 11.84
N ARG A 182 -8.61 -16.65 11.40
CA ARG A 182 -8.58 -15.23 11.10
C ARG A 182 -8.16 -14.99 9.66
N GLU A 183 -8.91 -14.14 9.00
CA GLU A 183 -8.60 -13.59 7.68
C GLU A 183 -7.62 -12.43 7.84
N GLY A 184 -6.63 -12.35 6.94
CA GLY A 184 -5.68 -11.25 6.91
C GLY A 184 -5.02 -11.08 5.55
N GLN A 185 -4.14 -10.09 5.46
CA GLN A 185 -3.34 -9.81 4.26
C GLN A 185 -1.94 -10.40 4.44
N LEU A 186 -1.62 -11.42 3.66
CA LEU A 186 -0.27 -11.96 3.59
C LEU A 186 0.64 -10.89 3.00
N CYS A 187 1.77 -10.63 3.65
CA CYS A 187 2.81 -9.72 3.23
C CYS A 187 4.18 -10.39 3.45
N GLY A 188 5.24 -9.87 2.83
CA GLY A 188 6.60 -10.36 3.06
C GLY A 188 7.17 -11.24 1.96
N PRO A 189 8.37 -11.82 2.19
CA PRO A 189 9.17 -12.43 1.13
C PRO A 189 8.46 -13.55 0.35
N ALA A 190 7.51 -14.28 0.94
CA ALA A 190 6.73 -15.29 0.22
C ALA A 190 5.85 -14.70 -0.89
N LEU A 191 5.47 -13.42 -0.82
CA LEU A 191 4.74 -12.77 -1.90
C LEU A 191 5.62 -12.31 -3.06
N ARG A 192 6.95 -12.29 -2.89
CA ARG A 192 7.85 -11.67 -3.87
C ARG A 192 7.73 -12.26 -5.28
N PRO A 193 7.63 -13.59 -5.49
CA PRO A 193 7.43 -14.14 -6.84
C PRO A 193 6.15 -13.62 -7.51
N LEU A 194 5.04 -13.55 -6.77
CA LEU A 194 3.76 -13.02 -7.26
C LEU A 194 3.86 -11.52 -7.56
N ALA A 195 4.52 -10.77 -6.68
CA ALA A 195 4.72 -9.32 -6.86
C ALA A 195 5.59 -9.02 -8.08
N LEU A 196 6.64 -9.82 -8.34
CA LEU A 196 7.45 -9.68 -9.55
C LEU A 196 6.63 -9.96 -10.81
N THR A 197 5.83 -11.02 -10.82
CA THR A 197 4.92 -11.31 -11.95
C THR A 197 3.98 -10.15 -12.23
N ALA A 198 3.33 -9.61 -11.18
CA ALA A 198 2.43 -8.47 -11.32
C ALA A 198 3.17 -7.20 -11.78
N ALA A 199 4.38 -6.96 -11.28
CA ALA A 199 5.20 -5.81 -11.69
C ALA A 199 5.57 -5.87 -13.18
N VAL A 200 5.97 -7.04 -13.70
CA VAL A 200 6.24 -7.22 -15.14
C VAL A 200 5.00 -6.88 -15.97
N GLN A 201 3.85 -7.42 -15.59
CA GLN A 201 2.59 -7.17 -16.31
C GLN A 201 2.20 -5.69 -16.26
N ALA A 202 2.34 -5.05 -15.11
CA ALA A 202 2.01 -3.64 -14.92
C ALA A 202 2.95 -2.72 -15.72
N CYS A 203 4.27 -2.98 -15.69
CA CYS A 203 5.24 -2.21 -16.47
C CYS A 203 5.02 -2.39 -17.99
N ALA A 204 4.57 -3.56 -18.43
CA ALA A 204 4.26 -3.80 -19.84
C ALA A 204 2.92 -3.15 -20.28
N ALA A 205 1.93 -3.09 -19.39
CA ALA A 205 0.59 -2.60 -19.71
C ALA A 205 0.41 -1.08 -19.49
N SER A 206 1.26 -0.45 -18.68
CA SER A 206 1.10 0.93 -18.23
C SER A 206 2.06 1.88 -18.94
N GLN A 207 1.54 3.05 -19.34
CA GLN A 207 2.35 4.20 -19.72
C GLN A 207 2.68 5.11 -18.52
N LEU A 208 1.97 4.92 -17.40
CA LEU A 208 2.23 5.63 -16.15
C LEU A 208 3.48 5.05 -15.46
N PRO A 209 4.29 5.89 -14.77
CA PRO A 209 5.34 5.43 -13.87
C PRO A 209 4.82 4.39 -12.88
N VAL A 210 5.53 3.27 -12.74
CA VAL A 210 5.13 2.16 -11.86
C VAL A 210 5.97 2.16 -10.57
N ILE A 211 5.29 2.18 -9.43
CA ILE A 211 5.84 1.93 -8.10
C ILE A 211 5.56 0.46 -7.75
N ALA A 212 6.59 -0.38 -7.66
CA ALA A 212 6.40 -1.81 -7.43
C ALA A 212 6.88 -2.23 -6.03
N GLY A 213 6.15 -3.12 -5.37
CA GLY A 213 6.51 -3.61 -4.05
C GLY A 213 5.86 -4.95 -3.73
N GLY A 214 6.45 -5.67 -2.79
CA GLY A 214 5.96 -6.97 -2.35
C GLY A 214 7.11 -7.89 -1.99
N GLY A 215 7.32 -8.09 -0.69
CA GLY A 215 8.37 -8.98 -0.19
C GLY A 215 9.80 -8.49 -0.43
N ILE A 216 10.02 -7.20 -0.68
CA ILE A 216 11.35 -6.59 -0.72
C ILE A 216 11.92 -6.57 0.70
N SER A 217 13.06 -7.24 0.88
CA SER A 217 13.74 -7.38 2.16
C SER A 217 15.22 -6.98 2.12
N GLY A 218 15.78 -6.79 0.94
CA GLY A 218 17.16 -6.36 0.70
C GLY A 218 17.32 -5.58 -0.60
N ALA A 219 18.55 -5.16 -0.88
CA ALA A 219 18.87 -4.34 -2.06
C ALA A 219 18.76 -5.17 -3.35
N GLU A 220 19.17 -6.43 -3.29
CA GLU A 220 19.10 -7.39 -4.39
C GLU A 220 17.64 -7.62 -4.82
N ASP A 221 16.72 -7.66 -3.85
CA ASP A 221 15.28 -7.74 -4.11
C ASP A 221 14.78 -6.46 -4.79
N ALA A 222 15.22 -5.29 -4.29
CA ALA A 222 14.85 -3.98 -4.82
C ALA A 222 15.35 -3.79 -6.26
N GLU A 223 16.59 -4.18 -6.55
CA GLU A 223 17.17 -4.17 -7.89
C GLU A 223 16.33 -4.99 -8.86
N ALA A 224 15.84 -6.16 -8.45
CA ALA A 224 15.00 -6.98 -9.33
C ALA A 224 13.77 -6.21 -9.81
N PHE A 225 13.08 -5.46 -8.95
CA PHE A 225 11.93 -4.65 -9.36
C PHE A 225 12.32 -3.48 -10.29
N LEU A 226 13.43 -2.81 -10.00
CA LEU A 226 13.93 -1.71 -10.82
C LEU A 226 14.35 -2.18 -12.23
N HIS A 227 15.04 -3.33 -12.34
CA HIS A 227 15.44 -3.92 -13.62
C HIS A 227 14.25 -4.31 -14.50
N LEU A 228 13.10 -4.60 -13.91
CA LEU A 228 11.86 -4.93 -14.62
C LEU A 228 11.11 -3.69 -15.16
N GLY A 229 11.63 -2.49 -14.91
CA GLY A 229 11.07 -1.23 -15.41
C GLY A 229 10.28 -0.42 -14.38
N ALA A 230 10.24 -0.85 -13.12
CA ALA A 230 9.63 -0.04 -12.07
C ALA A 230 10.40 1.29 -11.91
N SER A 231 9.65 2.39 -11.86
CA SER A 231 10.20 3.74 -11.66
C SER A 231 10.60 3.99 -10.21
N ALA A 232 9.95 3.30 -9.27
CA ALA A 232 10.27 3.30 -7.85
C ALA A 232 9.86 1.98 -7.19
N ILE A 233 10.29 1.78 -5.94
CA ILE A 233 9.94 0.61 -5.14
C ILE A 233 9.17 1.00 -3.87
N SER A 234 8.37 0.06 -3.35
CA SER A 234 7.69 0.19 -2.06
C SER A 234 8.07 -0.95 -1.12
N ILE A 235 8.45 -0.59 0.11
CA ILE A 235 8.90 -1.52 1.15
C ILE A 235 7.88 -1.46 2.31
N GLY A 236 7.26 -2.59 2.63
CA GLY A 236 6.24 -2.69 3.68
C GLY A 236 6.70 -3.57 4.85
N SER A 237 6.51 -4.88 4.72
CA SER A 237 6.77 -5.88 5.77
C SER A 237 8.17 -5.83 6.37
N ALA A 238 9.20 -5.46 5.59
CA ALA A 238 10.56 -5.39 6.12
C ALA A 238 10.75 -4.22 7.09
N LEU A 239 9.99 -3.12 6.94
CA LEU A 239 10.01 -1.98 7.86
C LEU A 239 9.35 -2.30 9.20
N VAL A 240 8.40 -3.23 9.22
CA VAL A 240 7.79 -3.71 10.48
C VAL A 240 8.83 -4.45 11.33
N ARG A 241 9.73 -5.18 10.67
CA ARG A 241 10.81 -5.91 11.35
C ARG A 241 11.99 -5.01 11.70
N ASP A 242 12.42 -4.17 10.76
CA ASP A 242 13.50 -3.21 10.96
C ASP A 242 13.25 -1.93 10.13
N PRO A 243 12.91 -0.80 10.77
CA PRO A 243 12.74 0.48 10.11
C PRO A 243 13.97 0.97 9.32
N ARG A 244 15.18 0.51 9.67
CA ARG A 244 16.43 0.89 8.99
C ARG A 244 16.57 0.24 7.62
N THR A 245 15.76 -0.79 7.31
CA THR A 245 15.84 -1.53 6.03
C THR A 245 15.79 -0.59 4.82
N ALA A 246 14.93 0.44 4.84
CA ALA A 246 14.84 1.41 3.75
C ALA A 246 16.16 2.18 3.54
N ALA A 247 16.81 2.61 4.62
CA ALA A 247 18.08 3.32 4.55
C ALA A 247 19.21 2.40 4.06
N THR A 248 19.23 1.14 4.52
CA THR A 248 20.21 0.13 4.06
C THR A 248 20.07 -0.15 2.57
N ILE A 249 18.83 -0.34 2.09
CA ILE A 249 18.56 -0.55 0.65
C ILE A 249 18.97 0.69 -0.14
N HIS A 250 18.57 1.88 0.29
CA HIS A 250 18.95 3.14 -0.37
C HIS A 250 20.47 3.26 -0.50
N HIS A 251 21.21 3.08 0.60
CA HIS A 251 22.67 3.19 0.60
C HIS A 251 23.33 2.20 -0.36
N LYS A 252 22.85 0.94 -0.43
CA LYS A 252 23.38 -0.04 -1.38
C LYS A 252 23.08 0.28 -2.85
N LEU A 253 21.94 0.91 -3.14
CA LEU A 253 21.52 1.23 -4.51
C LEU A 253 22.18 2.50 -5.07
N VAL A 254 22.55 3.46 -4.21
CA VAL A 254 23.10 4.76 -4.64
C VAL A 254 24.46 5.13 -4.08
N GLY A 255 24.96 4.41 -3.07
CA GLY A 255 26.29 4.60 -2.48
C GLY A 255 27.34 3.87 -3.28
#